data_AF-A0A9D9LF64-F1
#
_entry.id   AF-A0A9D9LF64-F1
#
_cell.length_a   1.000
_cell.length_b   1.000
_cell.length_c   1.000
_cell.angle_alpha   90.00
_cell.angle_beta   90.00
_cell.angle_gamma   90.00
#
_symmetry.space_group_name_H-M   'P 1'
#
loop_
_entity.id
_entity.type
_entity.pdbx_description
1 polymer ?
#
loop_
_entity_poly.entity_id
_entity_poly.type
_entity_poly.pdbx_seq_one_letter_code
_entity_poly.pdbx_strand_id
1 'polypeptide(L)'
;MLMQETTSRPFSNASSLALAAVVATLCACSAGGAPKVPPAQPDQQRYEDGQTQDLVTLVNDAAKVVEADGEAAFAGFRVPDSRWRKGDDYIFVLDPEGNMLVHPDRAMEGKNQLDLKDINGRPIIWGLLHAATAMPGKTEGWYHYQWPVPGGILPRWKSSYVRIATAPSGKRFVVGSGVYTDRMEKAFVVDMVKDAVGHVEKIGDAAFPLFRDRTGPFLAKDAYVFVIDPSGVEFVNPAFPSLEGRDLLDVKDTQGKHLVREMLEVAETRGSGWVDYMWPKPGDSVSTQKSTYVSRANVAGKWQLVGCGVYLADAPRAAPGAGKMTAPQLMALVREGAAVFEQRGEKAYPDFRTKGSKWFRDDTYFIVYTMEGIRSFNAANPDIEGQDVSGTTDALGRPYGRMFLDVAAGPSGEGWVHYMYPEPGDIFPTWKSVFLKRVSSPFGKQHFIGAGIYNMQMDKAFVEDVVDRAAALVAERGKGAFGQLREKTGPFVFMDTYVFVDTPDGTEVVNPAHPSLEGTNIRDLRDVKGKALAREYIAAAMKSGSAWVEYYWYRPGHNTPSRKQAYVRKVRSGKDTYVVGSGIYLEE
;
A
#
# COMPACT_ATOMS: atom_id res chain seq x y z
N MET A 1 18.78 -52.65 -37.86
CA MET A 1 19.27 -53.80 -38.64
C MET A 1 18.06 -54.36 -39.38
N LEU A 2 18.03 -54.25 -40.71
CA LEU A 2 16.87 -54.44 -41.60
C LEU A 2 15.69 -53.45 -41.34
N MET A 3 14.81 -53.03 -42.26
CA MET A 3 14.30 -53.53 -43.58
C MET A 3 13.27 -54.67 -43.46
N GLN A 4 12.24 -54.85 -44.31
CA GLN A 4 11.72 -54.07 -45.46
C GLN A 4 10.21 -54.36 -45.70
N GLU A 5 9.60 -53.61 -46.63
CA GLU A 5 8.53 -53.93 -47.63
C GLU A 5 7.89 -55.35 -47.70
N THR A 6 6.67 -55.62 -48.24
CA THR A 6 5.63 -54.85 -49.00
C THR A 6 4.19 -55.39 -48.65
N THR A 7 3.04 -55.45 -49.39
CA THR A 7 2.60 -55.37 -50.82
C THR A 7 1.13 -54.89 -51.04
N SER A 8 0.88 -54.30 -52.22
CA SER A 8 -0.37 -54.15 -53.05
C SER A 8 -1.72 -54.84 -52.68
N ARG A 9 -2.91 -54.18 -52.70
CA ARG A 9 -3.75 -53.65 -53.87
C ARG A 9 -4.39 -54.76 -54.76
N PRO A 10 -5.41 -54.51 -55.66
CA PRO A 10 -6.09 -53.25 -56.10
C PRO A 10 -7.65 -53.29 -56.31
N PHE A 11 -8.20 -52.17 -56.85
CA PHE A 11 -9.49 -51.97 -57.59
C PHE A 11 -10.83 -51.95 -56.80
N SER A 12 -11.84 -51.10 -57.08
CA SER A 12 -12.00 -49.90 -57.96
C SER A 12 -13.32 -49.14 -57.54
N ASN A 13 -13.83 -48.04 -58.11
CA ASN A 13 -13.52 -47.25 -59.32
C ASN A 13 -13.99 -45.75 -59.21
N ALA A 14 -14.11 -45.08 -60.37
CA ALA A 14 -14.59 -43.72 -60.72
C ALA A 14 -15.94 -43.23 -60.09
N SER A 15 -16.29 -41.92 -60.08
CA SER A 15 -16.06 -40.91 -61.14
C SER A 15 -16.07 -39.42 -60.69
N SER A 16 -15.31 -38.58 -61.41
CA SER A 16 -15.60 -37.21 -61.95
C SER A 16 -16.31 -36.12 -61.11
N LEU A 17 -16.04 -34.81 -61.21
CA LEU A 17 -14.98 -33.95 -61.82
C LEU A 17 -15.19 -32.52 -61.25
N ALA A 18 -14.17 -31.68 -61.00
CA ALA A 18 -13.69 -30.64 -61.94
C ALA A 18 -12.47 -29.88 -61.34
N LEU A 19 -11.69 -29.17 -62.17
CA LEU A 19 -10.40 -28.56 -61.78
C LEU A 19 -10.03 -27.32 -62.62
N ALA A 20 -9.54 -26.25 -61.98
CA ALA A 20 -8.65 -25.20 -62.53
C ALA A 20 -7.96 -24.48 -61.35
N ALA A 21 -6.63 -24.36 -61.23
CA ALA A 21 -5.64 -23.71 -62.11
C ALA A 21 -5.88 -22.17 -62.18
N VAL A 22 -5.33 -21.36 -61.29
CA VAL A 22 -3.90 -20.94 -61.15
C VAL A 22 -3.37 -20.16 -62.36
N VAL A 23 -3.21 -18.84 -62.17
CA VAL A 23 -2.25 -17.99 -62.88
C VAL A 23 -1.60 -17.10 -61.81
N ALA A 24 -0.27 -16.95 -61.86
CA ALA A 24 0.49 -16.11 -60.94
C ALA A 24 1.14 -14.94 -61.70
N THR A 25 1.14 -13.76 -61.09
CA THR A 25 1.88 -12.59 -61.57
C THR A 25 2.70 -12.02 -60.42
N LEU A 26 4.02 -11.96 -60.60
CA LEU A 26 4.98 -11.54 -59.57
C LEU A 26 5.69 -10.25 -60.01
N CYS A 27 5.34 -9.11 -59.39
CA CYS A 27 6.10 -7.84 -59.29
C CYS A 27 5.21 -6.80 -58.58
N ALA A 28 5.69 -5.88 -57.74
CA ALA A 28 6.96 -5.78 -57.00
C ALA A 28 6.81 -4.73 -55.87
N CYS A 29 7.80 -4.66 -54.97
CA CYS A 29 8.11 -3.51 -54.09
C CYS A 29 7.06 -3.00 -53.08
N SER A 30 7.16 -3.54 -51.85
CA SER A 30 7.30 -2.76 -50.59
C SER A 30 6.47 -1.48 -50.37
N ALA A 31 5.46 -1.58 -49.49
CA ALA A 31 5.09 -0.50 -48.58
C ALA A 31 4.86 -1.09 -47.17
N GLY A 32 5.67 -0.71 -46.19
CA GLY A 32 5.60 -1.22 -44.82
C GLY A 32 4.45 -0.58 -44.04
N GLY A 33 3.24 -1.14 -44.14
CA GLY A 33 2.13 -0.75 -43.28
C GLY A 33 2.36 -1.24 -41.84
N ALA A 34 2.33 -0.32 -40.87
CA ALA A 34 2.33 -0.69 -39.45
C ALA A 34 1.14 -1.62 -39.14
N PRO A 35 1.28 -2.59 -38.22
CA PRO A 35 0.17 -3.46 -37.83
C PRO A 35 -0.98 -2.62 -37.31
N LYS A 36 -2.17 -2.77 -37.91
CA LYS A 36 -3.37 -2.06 -37.46
C LYS A 36 -3.71 -2.48 -36.04
N VAL A 37 -3.66 -1.53 -35.11
CA VAL A 37 -4.19 -1.70 -33.75
C VAL A 37 -5.64 -2.19 -33.87
N PRO A 38 -6.05 -3.25 -33.15
CA PRO A 38 -7.44 -3.69 -33.13
C PRO A 38 -8.36 -2.54 -32.72
N PRO A 39 -9.58 -2.42 -33.30
CA PRO A 39 -10.53 -1.41 -32.85
C PRO A 39 -10.84 -1.62 -31.37
N ALA A 40 -10.96 -0.51 -30.62
CA ALA A 40 -11.33 -0.56 -29.21
C ALA A 40 -12.67 -1.30 -29.03
N GLN A 41 -12.76 -2.10 -27.96
CA GLN A 41 -14.02 -2.74 -27.60
C GLN A 41 -15.07 -1.68 -27.23
N PRO A 42 -16.37 -1.92 -27.50
CA PRO A 42 -17.43 -0.96 -27.17
C PRO A 42 -17.51 -0.70 -25.66
N ASP A 43 -17.66 0.58 -25.27
CA ASP A 43 -17.55 1.07 -23.88
C ASP A 43 -18.43 0.34 -22.84
N GLN A 44 -19.54 -0.28 -23.27
CA GLN A 44 -20.50 -0.97 -22.40
C GLN A 44 -19.92 -2.17 -21.63
N GLN A 45 -18.69 -2.61 -21.91
CA GLN A 45 -18.02 -3.69 -21.18
C GLN A 45 -16.66 -3.28 -20.59
N ARG A 46 -16.42 -1.97 -20.42
CA ARG A 46 -15.16 -1.39 -19.89
C ARG A 46 -14.98 -1.56 -18.38
N TYR A 47 -16.07 -1.51 -17.60
CA TYR A 47 -16.07 -1.55 -16.14
C TYR A 47 -16.62 -2.89 -15.64
N GLU A 48 -16.06 -3.42 -14.56
CA GLU A 48 -16.43 -4.72 -13.99
C GLU A 48 -17.58 -4.58 -12.96
N ASP A 49 -17.68 -3.42 -12.29
CA ASP A 49 -18.69 -3.16 -11.27
C ASP A 49 -19.94 -2.43 -11.84
N GLY A 50 -21.13 -2.89 -11.43
CA GLY A 50 -22.41 -2.33 -11.88
C GLY A 50 -22.68 -0.91 -11.37
N GLN A 51 -22.28 -0.58 -10.15
CA GLN A 51 -22.41 0.79 -9.63
C GLN A 51 -21.50 1.75 -10.41
N THR A 52 -20.30 1.31 -10.80
CA THR A 52 -19.40 2.08 -11.66
C THR A 52 -20.01 2.31 -13.06
N GLN A 53 -20.64 1.30 -13.67
CA GLN A 53 -21.35 1.44 -14.94
C GLN A 53 -22.53 2.43 -14.85
N ASP A 54 -23.34 2.33 -13.80
CA ASP A 54 -24.46 3.24 -13.54
C ASP A 54 -23.97 4.68 -13.29
N LEU A 55 -22.87 4.85 -12.54
CA LEU A 55 -22.27 6.16 -12.25
C LEU A 55 -21.77 6.86 -13.52
N VAL A 56 -21.07 6.13 -14.40
CA VAL A 56 -20.58 6.67 -15.68
C VAL A 56 -21.75 7.03 -16.59
N THR A 57 -22.82 6.24 -16.58
CA THR A 57 -24.07 6.53 -17.30
C THR A 57 -24.75 7.79 -16.76
N LEU A 58 -24.85 7.91 -15.43
CA LEU A 58 -25.42 9.06 -14.73
C LEU A 58 -24.70 10.37 -15.06
N VAL A 59 -23.37 10.38 -14.99
CA VAL A 59 -22.55 11.56 -15.32
C VAL A 59 -22.62 11.90 -16.82
N ASN A 60 -22.58 10.90 -17.71
CA ASN A 60 -22.70 11.15 -19.15
C ASN A 60 -24.08 11.69 -19.54
N ASP A 61 -25.16 11.25 -18.90
CA ASP A 61 -26.48 11.84 -19.09
C ASP A 61 -26.57 13.27 -18.52
N ALA A 62 -26.01 13.52 -17.34
CA ALA A 62 -25.99 14.87 -16.76
C ALA A 62 -25.17 15.85 -17.63
N ALA A 63 -24.06 15.40 -18.20
CA ALA A 63 -23.26 16.18 -19.15
C ALA A 63 -24.08 16.57 -20.40
N LYS A 64 -24.86 15.64 -20.97
CA LYS A 64 -25.77 15.94 -22.11
C LYS A 64 -26.82 16.99 -21.76
N VAL A 65 -27.37 16.96 -20.55
CA VAL A 65 -28.35 17.96 -20.09
C VAL A 65 -27.70 19.34 -19.93
N VAL A 66 -26.44 19.42 -19.47
CA VAL A 66 -25.68 20.69 -19.46
C VAL A 66 -25.27 21.15 -20.86
N GLU A 67 -24.98 20.23 -21.79
CA GLU A 67 -24.71 20.52 -23.20
C GLU A 67 -25.95 21.06 -23.94
N ALA A 68 -27.17 20.68 -23.50
CA ALA A 68 -28.44 21.16 -24.06
C ALA A 68 -28.97 22.44 -23.37
N ASP A 69 -29.06 22.43 -22.04
CA ASP A 69 -29.79 23.44 -21.25
C ASP A 69 -28.84 24.43 -20.52
N GLY A 70 -27.53 24.19 -20.54
CA GLY A 70 -26.54 24.98 -19.81
C GLY A 70 -26.81 25.04 -18.31
N GLU A 71 -26.65 26.21 -17.71
CA GLU A 71 -26.87 26.42 -16.27
C GLU A 71 -28.32 26.16 -15.80
N ALA A 72 -29.31 26.09 -16.70
CA ALA A 72 -30.69 25.76 -16.33
C ALA A 72 -30.82 24.32 -15.80
N ALA A 73 -29.97 23.41 -16.28
CA ALA A 73 -29.86 22.02 -15.80
C ALA A 73 -29.64 21.93 -14.28
N PHE A 74 -28.91 22.91 -13.71
CA PHE A 74 -28.44 22.88 -12.32
C PHE A 74 -29.59 22.88 -11.29
N ALA A 75 -30.79 23.34 -11.65
CA ALA A 75 -31.95 23.26 -10.77
C ALA A 75 -32.38 21.79 -10.57
N GLY A 76 -32.44 21.00 -11.64
CA GLY A 76 -32.84 19.60 -11.61
C GLY A 76 -31.87 18.72 -10.81
N PHE A 77 -30.56 18.98 -10.92
CA PHE A 77 -29.52 18.22 -10.19
C PHE A 77 -29.61 18.34 -8.66
N ARG A 78 -30.28 19.37 -8.13
CA ARG A 78 -30.39 19.60 -6.69
C ARG A 78 -31.58 18.92 -6.03
N VAL A 79 -32.57 18.47 -6.82
CA VAL A 79 -33.83 17.89 -6.35
C VAL A 79 -33.58 16.55 -5.62
N PRO A 80 -33.88 16.44 -4.30
CA PRO A 80 -33.76 15.18 -3.57
C PRO A 80 -34.64 14.07 -4.16
N ASP A 81 -34.20 12.83 -4.00
CA ASP A 81 -34.85 11.60 -4.47
C ASP A 81 -35.12 11.54 -5.98
N SER A 82 -34.45 12.41 -6.76
CA SER A 82 -34.46 12.42 -8.22
C SER A 82 -33.39 11.48 -8.79
N ARG A 83 -33.44 11.23 -10.12
CA ARG A 83 -32.38 10.48 -10.83
C ARG A 83 -30.99 11.12 -10.75
N TRP A 84 -30.88 12.37 -10.28
CA TRP A 84 -29.62 13.12 -10.20
C TRP A 84 -29.08 13.27 -8.78
N ARG A 85 -29.87 12.89 -7.76
CA ARG A 85 -29.54 13.02 -6.34
C ARG A 85 -30.42 12.08 -5.51
N LYS A 86 -29.90 10.92 -5.13
CA LYS A 86 -30.58 9.91 -4.32
C LYS A 86 -29.58 9.18 -3.43
N GLY A 87 -29.75 9.29 -2.11
CA GLY A 87 -28.76 8.76 -1.16
C GLY A 87 -27.37 9.38 -1.36
N ASP A 88 -26.36 8.55 -1.51
CA ASP A 88 -24.97 8.95 -1.80
C ASP A 88 -24.69 9.24 -3.29
N ASP A 89 -25.60 8.87 -4.18
CA ASP A 89 -25.47 9.08 -5.63
C ASP A 89 -25.97 10.48 -5.99
N TYR A 90 -25.07 11.37 -6.41
CA TYR A 90 -25.42 12.74 -6.77
C TYR A 90 -24.53 13.34 -7.85
N ILE A 91 -25.11 14.22 -8.68
CA ILE A 91 -24.35 15.09 -9.57
C ILE A 91 -23.76 16.26 -8.78
N PHE A 92 -22.46 16.50 -8.98
CA PHE A 92 -21.80 17.77 -8.70
C PHE A 92 -21.38 18.45 -10.01
N VAL A 93 -21.26 19.78 -9.98
CA VAL A 93 -20.80 20.57 -11.13
C VAL A 93 -19.80 21.62 -10.66
N LEU A 94 -18.68 21.72 -11.38
CA LEU A 94 -17.62 22.71 -11.22
C LEU A 94 -17.51 23.57 -12.48
N ASP A 95 -16.99 24.80 -12.36
CA ASP A 95 -16.36 25.50 -13.48
C ASP A 95 -14.86 25.14 -13.61
N PRO A 96 -14.19 25.49 -14.72
CA PRO A 96 -12.77 25.19 -14.93
C PRO A 96 -11.83 25.84 -13.90
N GLU A 97 -12.29 26.89 -13.23
CA GLU A 97 -11.60 27.61 -12.16
C GLU A 97 -11.74 26.91 -10.80
N GLY A 98 -12.57 25.87 -10.69
CA GLY A 98 -12.75 25.06 -9.48
C GLY A 98 -13.75 25.62 -8.47
N ASN A 99 -14.67 26.49 -8.90
CA ASN A 99 -15.80 26.92 -8.09
C ASN A 99 -16.92 25.87 -8.15
N MET A 100 -17.46 25.51 -6.98
CA MET A 100 -18.55 24.54 -6.88
C MET A 100 -19.88 25.20 -7.25
N LEU A 101 -20.48 24.76 -8.36
CA LEU A 101 -21.74 25.30 -8.88
C LEU A 101 -22.96 24.48 -8.43
N VAL A 102 -22.81 23.17 -8.22
CA VAL A 102 -23.87 22.26 -7.75
C VAL A 102 -23.28 21.26 -6.77
N HIS A 103 -23.86 21.16 -5.57
CA HIS A 103 -23.50 20.12 -4.59
C HIS A 103 -24.64 19.83 -3.59
N PRO A 104 -24.80 18.60 -3.07
CA PRO A 104 -25.82 18.30 -2.06
C PRO A 104 -25.67 19.08 -0.76
N ASP A 105 -24.42 19.30 -0.32
CA ASP A 105 -24.12 20.29 0.72
C ASP A 105 -24.08 21.69 0.10
N ARG A 106 -25.12 22.46 0.41
CA ARG A 106 -25.33 23.84 0.00
C ARG A 106 -24.25 24.79 0.52
N ALA A 107 -23.52 24.44 1.59
CA ALA A 107 -22.44 25.24 2.12
C ALA A 107 -21.15 25.17 1.28
N MET A 108 -21.05 24.23 0.32
CA MET A 108 -19.93 24.17 -0.63
C MET A 108 -20.13 25.04 -1.87
N GLU A 109 -21.38 25.27 -2.31
CA GLU A 109 -21.69 26.02 -3.53
C GLU A 109 -21.28 27.50 -3.46
N GLY A 110 -20.93 28.08 -4.62
CA GLY A 110 -20.53 29.49 -4.76
C GLY A 110 -19.12 29.80 -4.23
N LYS A 111 -18.37 28.78 -3.81
CA LYS A 111 -16.99 28.90 -3.31
C LYS A 111 -16.01 28.25 -4.26
N ASN A 112 -14.82 28.80 -4.37
CA ASN A 112 -13.67 28.08 -4.92
C ASN A 112 -13.29 26.94 -3.96
N GLN A 113 -12.95 25.78 -4.51
CA GLN A 113 -12.64 24.58 -3.75
C GLN A 113 -11.31 23.93 -4.20
N LEU A 114 -10.45 24.62 -4.96
CA LEU A 114 -9.17 24.06 -5.46
C LEU A 114 -8.26 23.54 -4.33
N ASP A 115 -8.21 24.26 -3.20
CA ASP A 115 -7.41 23.89 -2.02
C ASP A 115 -8.03 22.76 -1.16
N LEU A 116 -9.23 22.27 -1.51
CA LEU A 116 -9.91 21.18 -0.80
C LEU A 116 -9.09 19.89 -0.93
N LYS A 117 -8.68 19.35 0.22
CA LYS A 117 -7.82 18.16 0.31
C LYS A 117 -8.48 17.05 1.13
N ASP A 118 -8.11 15.81 0.85
CA ASP A 118 -8.45 14.68 1.73
C ASP A 118 -7.56 14.62 2.99
N ILE A 119 -7.83 13.64 3.85
CA ILE A 119 -7.11 13.44 5.13
C ILE A 119 -5.60 13.14 4.96
N ASN A 120 -5.15 12.78 3.75
CA ASN A 120 -3.74 12.57 3.42
C ASN A 120 -3.12 13.75 2.63
N GLY A 121 -3.87 14.85 2.46
CA GLY A 121 -3.42 16.04 1.74
C GLY A 121 -3.65 16.00 0.23
N ARG A 122 -4.30 14.96 -0.32
CA ARG A 122 -4.58 14.86 -1.76
C ARG A 122 -5.53 15.96 -2.23
N PRO A 123 -5.18 16.80 -3.22
CA PRO A 123 -6.05 17.88 -3.67
C PRO A 123 -7.18 17.30 -4.52
N ILE A 124 -8.42 17.46 -4.05
CA ILE A 124 -9.61 16.76 -4.57
C ILE A 124 -10.09 17.44 -5.86
N ILE A 125 -10.39 18.73 -5.80
CA ILE A 125 -11.01 19.46 -6.92
C ILE A 125 -9.99 19.72 -8.03
N TRP A 126 -8.76 20.10 -7.68
CA TRP A 126 -7.66 20.18 -8.65
C TRP A 126 -7.49 18.86 -9.42
N GLY A 127 -7.51 17.72 -8.70
CA GLY A 127 -7.34 16.40 -9.29
C GLY A 127 -8.51 15.98 -10.18
N LEU A 128 -9.75 16.31 -9.79
CA LEU A 128 -10.94 16.13 -10.63
C LEU A 128 -10.87 16.96 -11.93
N LEU A 129 -10.49 18.23 -11.85
CA LEU A 129 -10.30 19.06 -13.04
C LEU A 129 -9.21 18.46 -13.96
N HIS A 130 -8.08 18.01 -13.39
CA HIS A 130 -6.98 17.41 -14.15
C HIS A 130 -7.32 16.03 -14.73
N ALA A 131 -8.12 15.21 -14.05
CA ALA A 131 -8.56 13.91 -14.55
C ALA A 131 -9.22 14.02 -15.95
N ALA A 132 -9.94 15.10 -16.20
CA ALA A 132 -10.58 15.38 -17.50
C ALA A 132 -9.77 16.32 -18.43
N THR A 133 -8.66 16.93 -18.00
CA THR A 133 -7.94 17.99 -18.76
C THR A 133 -6.42 17.83 -18.91
N ALA A 134 -5.78 16.88 -18.22
CA ALA A 134 -4.31 16.79 -18.14
C ALA A 134 -3.59 16.56 -19.50
N MET A 135 -4.30 16.06 -20.51
CA MET A 135 -3.76 15.80 -21.85
C MET A 135 -4.65 16.40 -22.96
N PRO A 136 -4.07 16.88 -24.08
CA PRO A 136 -4.85 17.36 -25.22
C PRO A 136 -5.83 16.30 -25.73
N GLY A 137 -7.07 16.71 -25.98
CA GLY A 137 -8.14 15.81 -26.43
C GLY A 137 -8.78 14.94 -25.35
N LYS A 138 -8.27 14.94 -24.10
CA LYS A 138 -8.99 14.36 -22.96
C LYS A 138 -10.17 15.27 -22.60
N THR A 139 -11.31 14.66 -22.31
CA THR A 139 -12.57 15.35 -21.93
C THR A 139 -13.24 14.74 -20.71
N GLU A 140 -12.71 13.65 -20.18
CA GLU A 140 -13.30 12.85 -19.11
C GLU A 140 -12.23 12.03 -18.39
N GLY A 141 -12.50 11.58 -17.17
CA GLY A 141 -11.59 10.72 -16.42
C GLY A 141 -12.03 10.40 -15.00
N TRP A 142 -11.22 9.60 -14.32
CA TRP A 142 -11.41 9.20 -12.92
C TRP A 142 -10.43 9.92 -11.99
N TYR A 143 -10.88 10.22 -10.78
CA TYR A 143 -10.00 10.59 -9.67
C TYR A 143 -10.39 9.87 -8.38
N HIS A 144 -9.40 9.44 -7.61
CA HIS A 144 -9.57 8.64 -6.40
C HIS A 144 -8.99 9.37 -5.20
N TYR A 145 -9.78 9.52 -4.13
CA TYR A 145 -9.44 10.27 -2.91
C TYR A 145 -10.22 9.71 -1.71
N GLN A 146 -9.83 10.05 -0.48
CA GLN A 146 -10.63 9.70 0.69
C GLN A 146 -11.67 10.79 0.99
N TRP A 147 -12.90 10.38 1.35
CA TRP A 147 -13.99 11.32 1.65
C TRP A 147 -14.87 10.84 2.81
N PRO A 148 -15.36 11.73 3.69
CA PRO A 148 -16.30 11.37 4.75
C PRO A 148 -17.59 10.77 4.20
N VAL A 149 -17.98 9.61 4.72
CA VAL A 149 -19.27 8.97 4.40
C VAL A 149 -20.34 9.53 5.35
N PRO A 150 -21.56 9.87 4.87
CA PRO A 150 -22.65 10.29 5.74
C PRO A 150 -22.93 9.27 6.86
N GLY A 151 -22.79 9.68 8.12
CA GLY A 151 -22.94 8.80 9.29
C GLY A 151 -21.78 7.80 9.52
N GLY A 152 -20.74 7.82 8.69
CA GLY A 152 -19.54 6.99 8.86
C GLY A 152 -18.57 7.55 9.91
N ILE A 153 -17.79 6.65 10.53
CA ILE A 153 -16.76 7.02 11.53
C ILE A 153 -15.48 7.53 10.87
N LEU A 154 -15.10 6.94 9.73
CA LEU A 154 -13.88 7.26 8.99
C LEU A 154 -14.20 7.64 7.54
N PRO A 155 -13.34 8.45 6.89
CA PRO A 155 -13.35 8.59 5.43
C PRO A 155 -13.18 7.22 4.74
N ARG A 156 -13.95 6.97 3.68
CA ARG A 156 -13.74 5.83 2.76
C ARG A 156 -13.12 6.31 1.45
N TRP A 157 -12.55 5.39 0.67
CA TRP A 157 -12.11 5.73 -0.69
C TRP A 157 -13.33 6.04 -1.56
N LYS A 158 -13.36 7.24 -2.12
CA LYS A 158 -14.32 7.67 -3.13
C LYS A 158 -13.61 7.68 -4.49
N SER A 159 -14.23 7.05 -5.48
CA SER A 159 -13.80 7.07 -6.87
C SER A 159 -14.82 7.90 -7.64
N SER A 160 -14.40 9.03 -8.18
CA SER A 160 -15.29 9.98 -8.84
C SER A 160 -14.97 10.09 -10.32
N TYR A 161 -16.01 9.98 -11.15
CA TYR A 161 -15.95 10.18 -12.58
C TYR A 161 -16.37 11.60 -12.93
N VAL A 162 -15.68 12.20 -13.89
CA VAL A 162 -15.93 13.56 -14.37
C VAL A 162 -15.87 13.61 -15.89
N ARG A 163 -16.70 14.48 -16.47
CA ARG A 163 -16.70 14.83 -17.89
C ARG A 163 -16.88 16.33 -18.08
N ILE A 164 -16.19 16.90 -19.06
CA ILE A 164 -16.39 18.26 -19.54
C ILE A 164 -17.68 18.29 -20.38
N ALA A 165 -18.63 19.10 -19.94
CA ALA A 165 -19.78 19.53 -20.72
C ALA A 165 -19.51 20.94 -21.27
N THR A 166 -19.90 21.22 -22.52
CA THR A 166 -19.86 22.58 -23.08
C THR A 166 -21.28 23.04 -23.38
N ALA A 167 -21.75 24.05 -22.66
CA ALA A 167 -23.10 24.59 -22.80
C ALA A 167 -23.27 25.40 -24.10
N PRO A 168 -24.51 25.67 -24.56
CA PRO A 168 -24.77 26.47 -25.76
C PRO A 168 -24.22 27.92 -25.68
N SER A 169 -23.95 28.40 -24.47
CA SER A 169 -23.29 29.68 -24.18
C SER A 169 -21.77 29.69 -24.43
N GLY A 170 -21.18 28.56 -24.82
CA GLY A 170 -19.73 28.37 -24.94
C GLY A 170 -19.00 28.17 -23.62
N LYS A 171 -19.70 28.28 -22.48
CA LYS A 171 -19.14 27.95 -21.16
C LYS A 171 -18.87 26.46 -21.04
N ARG A 172 -17.75 26.11 -20.42
CA ARG A 172 -17.41 24.73 -20.08
C ARG A 172 -17.69 24.49 -18.60
N PHE A 173 -18.16 23.30 -18.27
CA PHE A 173 -18.41 22.83 -16.91
C PHE A 173 -17.84 21.43 -16.73
N VAL A 174 -17.32 21.11 -15.56
CA VAL A 174 -16.92 19.75 -15.20
C VAL A 174 -18.04 19.13 -14.38
N VAL A 175 -18.80 18.25 -15.01
CA VAL A 175 -19.92 17.52 -14.42
C VAL A 175 -19.39 16.19 -13.90
N GLY A 176 -19.77 15.79 -12.69
CA GLY A 176 -19.27 14.55 -12.10
C GLY A 176 -20.16 13.94 -11.03
N SER A 177 -19.79 12.74 -10.62
CA SER A 177 -20.36 11.99 -9.50
C SER A 177 -19.30 11.03 -8.96
N GLY A 178 -19.56 10.35 -7.84
CA GLY A 178 -18.59 9.40 -7.28
C GLY A 178 -19.17 8.34 -6.36
N VAL A 179 -18.58 7.16 -6.42
CA VAL A 179 -18.97 5.94 -5.68
C VAL A 179 -17.94 5.59 -4.60
N TYR A 180 -18.41 5.10 -3.44
CA TYR A 180 -17.53 4.61 -2.36
C TYR A 180 -17.14 3.15 -2.59
N THR A 181 -16.20 2.94 -3.52
CA THR A 181 -15.59 1.62 -3.79
C THR A 181 -14.15 1.59 -3.29
N ASP A 182 -13.79 0.55 -2.54
CA ASP A 182 -12.47 0.40 -1.94
C ASP A 182 -11.53 -0.52 -2.74
N ARG A 183 -12.09 -1.36 -3.63
CA ARG A 183 -11.30 -2.11 -4.61
C ARG A 183 -10.90 -1.18 -5.75
N MET A 184 -9.79 -1.48 -6.42
CA MET A 184 -9.50 -0.89 -7.74
C MET A 184 -10.05 -1.81 -8.83
N GLU A 185 -10.73 -1.24 -9.84
CA GLU A 185 -11.18 -1.97 -11.03
C GLU A 185 -10.14 -1.91 -12.14
N LYS A 186 -10.09 -2.95 -12.99
CA LYS A 186 -9.17 -3.04 -14.14
C LYS A 186 -9.21 -1.81 -15.06
N ALA A 187 -10.36 -1.17 -15.22
CA ALA A 187 -10.51 0.07 -15.99
C ALA A 187 -9.68 1.23 -15.45
N PHE A 188 -9.75 1.50 -14.13
CA PHE A 188 -9.06 2.63 -13.51
C PHE A 188 -7.54 2.51 -13.66
N VAL A 189 -7.03 1.28 -13.56
CA VAL A 189 -5.60 0.96 -13.74
C VAL A 189 -5.15 1.21 -15.18
N VAL A 190 -5.93 0.76 -16.15
CA VAL A 190 -5.66 0.96 -17.59
C VAL A 190 -5.61 2.45 -17.92
N ASP A 191 -6.53 3.26 -17.38
CA ASP A 191 -6.56 4.69 -17.61
C ASP A 191 -5.40 5.41 -16.89
N MET A 192 -5.03 4.98 -15.68
CA MET A 192 -3.83 5.46 -14.96
C MET A 192 -2.53 5.15 -15.73
N VAL A 193 -2.41 3.99 -16.37
CA VAL A 193 -1.26 3.63 -17.23
C VAL A 193 -1.25 4.47 -18.51
N LYS A 194 -2.39 4.69 -19.17
CA LYS A 194 -2.45 5.57 -20.36
C LYS A 194 -2.00 6.99 -20.04
N ASP A 195 -2.47 7.55 -18.92
CA ASP A 195 -2.04 8.87 -18.45
C ASP A 195 -0.54 8.89 -18.17
N ALA A 196 -0.01 7.89 -17.47
CA ALA A 196 1.42 7.79 -17.17
C ALA A 196 2.30 7.63 -18.43
N VAL A 197 1.89 6.80 -19.39
CA VAL A 197 2.53 6.69 -20.72
C VAL A 197 2.54 8.06 -21.40
N GLY A 198 1.40 8.76 -21.44
CA GLY A 198 1.31 10.10 -22.04
C GLY A 198 2.20 11.14 -21.38
N HIS A 199 2.47 11.03 -20.07
CA HIS A 199 3.48 11.84 -19.40
C HIS A 199 4.92 11.43 -19.79
N VAL A 200 5.24 10.13 -19.79
CA VAL A 200 6.58 9.61 -20.17
C VAL A 200 6.92 9.94 -21.62
N GLU A 201 6.02 9.77 -22.58
CA GLU A 201 6.27 10.10 -23.99
C GLU A 201 6.41 11.62 -24.23
N LYS A 202 5.78 12.45 -23.38
CA LYS A 202 5.78 13.92 -23.51
C LYS A 202 6.99 14.60 -22.88
N ILE A 203 7.48 14.12 -21.72
CA ILE A 203 8.58 14.76 -20.96
C ILE A 203 9.68 13.79 -20.50
N GLY A 204 9.63 12.52 -20.88
CA GLY A 204 10.61 11.50 -20.49
C GLY A 204 10.69 11.31 -18.97
N ASP A 205 11.91 11.08 -18.49
CA ASP A 205 12.21 10.82 -17.08
C ASP A 205 11.80 11.97 -16.13
N ALA A 206 11.55 13.18 -16.66
CA ALA A 206 10.96 14.29 -15.89
C ALA A 206 9.50 14.05 -15.47
N ALA A 207 8.84 12.99 -15.98
CA ALA A 207 7.55 12.50 -15.46
C ALA A 207 7.70 11.76 -14.13
N PHE A 208 8.86 11.18 -13.83
CA PHE A 208 9.03 10.26 -12.69
C PHE A 208 8.76 10.87 -11.30
N PRO A 209 8.96 12.17 -11.04
CA PRO A 209 8.51 12.81 -9.79
C PRO A 209 6.98 12.77 -9.61
N LEU A 210 6.20 12.86 -10.70
CA LEU A 210 4.73 12.81 -10.65
C LEU A 210 4.23 11.44 -10.18
N PHE A 211 4.98 10.38 -10.51
CA PHE A 211 4.66 9.01 -10.10
C PHE A 211 5.08 8.71 -8.65
N ARG A 212 6.05 9.47 -8.11
CA ARG A 212 6.47 9.39 -6.70
C ARG A 212 5.66 10.28 -5.75
N ASP A 213 4.89 11.24 -6.27
CA ASP A 213 4.01 12.08 -5.47
C ASP A 213 2.85 11.27 -4.88
N ARG A 214 2.86 11.11 -3.55
CA ARG A 214 1.84 10.38 -2.79
C ARG A 214 0.47 11.08 -2.80
N THR A 215 0.43 12.37 -3.11
CA THR A 215 -0.80 13.16 -3.29
C THR A 215 -1.29 13.17 -4.75
N GLY A 216 -0.45 12.76 -5.71
CA GLY A 216 -0.75 12.72 -7.14
C GLY A 216 -1.59 11.51 -7.59
N PRO A 217 -2.16 11.54 -8.81
CA PRO A 217 -3.13 10.53 -9.27
C PRO A 217 -2.55 9.11 -9.40
N PHE A 218 -1.23 8.97 -9.53
CA PHE A 218 -0.54 7.74 -9.91
C PHE A 218 -0.23 6.75 -8.77
N LEU A 219 -0.66 7.08 -7.54
CA LEU A 219 -0.68 6.18 -6.38
C LEU A 219 -2.07 6.31 -5.73
N ALA A 220 -2.91 5.28 -5.76
CA ALA A 220 -4.26 5.33 -5.20
C ALA A 220 -4.72 3.96 -4.71
N LYS A 221 -5.28 3.90 -3.49
CA LYS A 221 -5.59 2.64 -2.78
C LYS A 221 -4.34 1.76 -2.70
N ASP A 222 -4.38 0.55 -3.23
CA ASP A 222 -3.23 -0.36 -3.39
C ASP A 222 -2.61 -0.33 -4.81
N ALA A 223 -3.15 0.47 -5.75
CA ALA A 223 -2.62 0.63 -7.11
C ALA A 223 -1.56 1.73 -7.21
N TYR A 224 -0.51 1.48 -8.01
CA TYR A 224 0.64 2.37 -8.20
C TYR A 224 1.26 2.21 -9.58
N VAL A 225 1.64 3.32 -10.20
CA VAL A 225 2.47 3.32 -11.40
C VAL A 225 3.91 2.96 -11.04
N PHE A 226 4.48 2.03 -11.77
CA PHE A 226 5.91 1.72 -11.78
C PHE A 226 6.46 1.82 -13.21
N VAL A 227 7.78 2.03 -13.33
CA VAL A 227 8.48 2.16 -14.62
C VAL A 227 9.73 1.28 -14.61
N ILE A 228 9.88 0.43 -15.62
CA ILE A 228 11.01 -0.49 -15.81
C ILE A 228 11.61 -0.29 -17.21
N ASP A 229 12.93 -0.34 -17.35
CA ASP A 229 13.62 -0.21 -18.63
C ASP A 229 13.73 -1.56 -19.39
N PRO A 230 14.10 -1.57 -20.68
CA PRO A 230 14.20 -2.82 -21.46
C PRO A 230 15.30 -3.80 -21.01
N SER A 231 16.19 -3.38 -20.09
CA SER A 231 17.15 -4.26 -19.41
C SER A 231 16.63 -4.79 -18.07
N GLY A 232 15.38 -4.48 -17.71
CA GLY A 232 14.73 -4.92 -16.47
C GLY A 232 15.10 -4.10 -15.24
N VAL A 233 15.75 -2.95 -15.40
CA VAL A 233 16.06 -2.05 -14.27
C VAL A 233 14.84 -1.21 -13.93
N GLU A 234 14.41 -1.23 -12.66
CA GLU A 234 13.27 -0.42 -12.20
C GLU A 234 13.68 1.03 -11.93
N PHE A 235 13.03 2.00 -12.60
CA PHE A 235 13.31 3.43 -12.49
C PHE A 235 12.35 4.17 -11.55
N VAL A 236 11.16 3.60 -11.29
CA VAL A 236 10.11 4.19 -10.47
C VAL A 236 9.30 3.09 -9.81
N ASN A 237 9.13 3.12 -8.48
CA ASN A 237 8.18 2.29 -7.75
C ASN A 237 7.80 2.95 -6.39
N PRO A 238 6.73 3.76 -6.33
CA PRO A 238 6.35 4.51 -5.13
C PRO A 238 5.78 3.63 -4.01
N ALA A 239 5.46 2.38 -4.30
CA ALA A 239 5.02 1.37 -3.34
C ALA A 239 6.19 0.57 -2.75
N PHE A 240 7.24 0.33 -3.53
CA PHE A 240 8.44 -0.39 -3.11
C PHE A 240 9.73 0.37 -3.51
N PRO A 241 9.98 1.59 -2.99
CA PRO A 241 11.10 2.44 -3.46
C PRO A 241 12.48 1.81 -3.30
N SER A 242 12.61 0.82 -2.41
CA SER A 242 13.82 0.02 -2.24
C SER A 242 14.24 -0.80 -3.47
N LEU A 243 13.35 -1.00 -4.45
CA LEU A 243 13.61 -1.72 -5.70
C LEU A 243 14.14 -0.80 -6.83
N GLU A 244 13.97 0.52 -6.72
CA GLU A 244 14.45 1.47 -7.71
C GLU A 244 15.99 1.36 -7.86
N GLY A 245 16.47 1.30 -9.10
CA GLY A 245 17.87 1.10 -9.46
C GLY A 245 18.34 -0.36 -9.47
N ARG A 246 17.48 -1.35 -9.18
CA ARG A 246 17.83 -2.78 -9.28
C ARG A 246 17.43 -3.38 -10.62
N ASP A 247 18.25 -4.30 -11.13
CA ASP A 247 17.85 -5.30 -12.14
C ASP A 247 16.85 -6.28 -11.50
N LEU A 248 15.68 -6.43 -12.14
CA LEU A 248 14.60 -7.31 -11.72
C LEU A 248 14.32 -8.47 -12.72
N LEU A 249 15.14 -8.68 -13.77
CA LEU A 249 14.90 -9.70 -14.81
C LEU A 249 14.76 -11.13 -14.24
N ASP A 250 15.67 -11.51 -13.34
CA ASP A 250 15.68 -12.85 -12.75
C ASP A 250 14.99 -12.95 -11.39
N VAL A 251 14.26 -11.90 -11.00
CA VAL A 251 13.34 -11.94 -9.88
C VAL A 251 12.17 -12.87 -10.21
N LYS A 252 11.84 -13.73 -9.26
CA LYS A 252 10.71 -14.64 -9.30
C LYS A 252 9.69 -14.25 -8.24
N ASP A 253 8.42 -14.44 -8.57
CA ASP A 253 7.37 -14.42 -7.56
C ASP A 253 7.37 -15.69 -6.69
N THR A 254 6.46 -15.76 -5.72
CA THR A 254 6.34 -16.91 -4.80
C THR A 254 5.87 -18.21 -5.46
N GLN A 255 5.54 -18.21 -6.75
CA GLN A 255 5.26 -19.40 -7.56
C GLN A 255 6.37 -19.71 -8.59
N GLY A 256 7.47 -18.94 -8.57
CA GLY A 256 8.64 -19.13 -9.43
C GLY A 256 8.59 -18.41 -10.78
N LYS A 257 7.58 -17.57 -11.03
CA LYS A 257 7.38 -16.86 -12.30
C LYS A 257 8.31 -15.66 -12.43
N HIS A 258 9.03 -15.58 -13.56
CA HIS A 258 9.83 -14.42 -13.95
C HIS A 258 8.94 -13.25 -14.43
N LEU A 259 8.27 -12.57 -13.50
CA LEU A 259 7.27 -11.55 -13.79
C LEU A 259 7.76 -10.45 -14.75
N VAL A 260 8.99 -9.95 -14.58
CA VAL A 260 9.51 -8.81 -15.36
C VAL A 260 9.84 -9.23 -16.80
N ARG A 261 10.35 -10.45 -17.01
CA ARG A 261 10.59 -10.98 -18.36
C ARG A 261 9.29 -11.08 -19.16
N GLU A 262 8.20 -11.57 -18.55
CA GLU A 262 6.88 -11.65 -19.20
C GLU A 262 6.25 -10.27 -19.44
N MET A 263 6.40 -9.33 -18.50
CA MET A 263 5.97 -7.93 -18.68
C MET A 263 6.67 -7.25 -19.86
N LEU A 264 8.00 -7.40 -19.96
CA LEU A 264 8.79 -6.85 -21.07
C LEU A 264 8.41 -7.51 -22.39
N GLU A 265 8.22 -8.84 -22.44
CA GLU A 265 7.74 -9.54 -23.63
C GLU A 265 6.37 -9.02 -24.10
N VAL A 266 5.42 -8.81 -23.18
CA VAL A 266 4.09 -8.27 -23.50
C VAL A 266 4.18 -6.84 -24.04
N ALA A 267 4.95 -5.96 -23.39
CA ALA A 267 5.13 -4.57 -23.83
C ALA A 267 5.88 -4.46 -25.17
N GLU A 268 6.87 -5.32 -25.42
CA GLU A 268 7.63 -5.32 -26.68
C GLU A 268 6.84 -5.93 -27.85
N THR A 269 6.22 -7.10 -27.65
CA THR A 269 5.57 -7.85 -28.74
C THR A 269 4.14 -7.39 -29.05
N ARG A 270 3.42 -6.81 -28.07
CA ARG A 270 2.01 -6.41 -28.20
C ARG A 270 1.77 -4.91 -28.00
N GLY A 271 2.79 -4.16 -27.57
CA GLY A 271 2.66 -2.77 -27.15
C GLY A 271 2.07 -2.63 -25.74
N SER A 272 1.02 -3.39 -25.41
CA SER A 272 0.45 -3.45 -24.05
C SER A 272 -0.29 -4.77 -23.78
N GLY A 273 -0.60 -5.04 -22.51
CA GLY A 273 -1.38 -6.21 -22.10
C GLY A 273 -1.43 -6.41 -20.58
N TRP A 274 -2.11 -7.47 -20.15
CA TRP A 274 -2.19 -7.87 -18.74
C TRP A 274 -1.19 -9.00 -18.43
N VAL A 275 -0.58 -8.93 -17.24
CA VAL A 275 0.29 -9.96 -16.66
C VAL A 275 -0.15 -10.25 -15.23
N ASP A 276 -0.44 -11.51 -14.94
CA ASP A 276 -0.87 -12.01 -13.62
C ASP A 276 0.28 -12.73 -12.91
N TYR A 277 0.53 -12.39 -11.65
CA TYR A 277 1.65 -12.90 -10.83
C TYR A 277 1.38 -12.72 -9.34
N MET A 278 2.22 -13.30 -8.47
CA MET A 278 2.14 -13.09 -7.02
C MET A 278 2.97 -11.88 -6.58
N TRP A 279 2.40 -10.97 -5.77
CA TRP A 279 3.10 -9.78 -5.25
C TRP A 279 2.47 -9.30 -3.93
N PRO A 280 3.24 -8.76 -2.96
CA PRO A 280 2.66 -8.18 -1.76
C PRO A 280 1.93 -6.86 -2.04
N LYS A 281 0.89 -6.55 -1.26
CA LYS A 281 0.30 -5.20 -1.28
C LYS A 281 1.27 -4.17 -0.67
N PRO A 282 1.15 -2.87 -0.98
CA PRO A 282 2.03 -1.85 -0.39
C PRO A 282 1.88 -1.80 1.14
N GLY A 283 2.89 -2.27 1.88
CA GLY A 283 2.90 -2.37 3.35
C GLY A 283 2.67 -3.77 3.92
N ASP A 284 2.21 -4.72 3.09
CA ASP A 284 2.12 -6.15 3.44
C ASP A 284 3.45 -6.87 3.20
N SER A 285 3.67 -7.97 3.93
CA SER A 285 4.78 -8.92 3.71
C SER A 285 4.35 -10.21 2.99
N VAL A 286 3.05 -10.42 2.77
CA VAL A 286 2.50 -11.64 2.16
C VAL A 286 2.08 -11.35 0.72
N SER A 287 2.58 -12.15 -0.23
CA SER A 287 2.22 -12.01 -1.65
C SER A 287 0.80 -12.53 -1.94
N THR A 288 0.03 -11.77 -2.72
CA THR A 288 -1.29 -12.17 -3.24
C THR A 288 -1.30 -12.10 -4.77
N GLN A 289 -2.34 -12.65 -5.40
CA GLN A 289 -2.47 -12.59 -6.85
C GLN A 289 -2.74 -11.15 -7.31
N LYS A 290 -1.83 -10.60 -8.11
CA LYS A 290 -1.89 -9.27 -8.71
C LYS A 290 -2.00 -9.42 -10.24
N SER A 291 -2.94 -8.68 -10.84
CA SER A 291 -3.13 -8.53 -12.27
C SER A 291 -2.67 -7.13 -12.67
N THR A 292 -1.61 -7.01 -13.45
CA THR A 292 -1.01 -5.72 -13.84
C THR A 292 -1.17 -5.46 -15.32
N TYR A 293 -1.67 -4.27 -15.68
CA TYR A 293 -1.62 -3.79 -17.05
C TYR A 293 -0.29 -3.11 -17.28
N VAL A 294 0.43 -3.54 -18.32
CA VAL A 294 1.69 -2.95 -18.76
C VAL A 294 1.54 -2.36 -20.15
N SER A 295 2.19 -1.24 -20.40
CA SER A 295 2.24 -0.59 -21.70
C SER A 295 3.64 -0.06 -21.97
N ARG A 296 4.06 -0.17 -23.23
CA ARG A 296 5.25 0.49 -23.75
C ARG A 296 5.00 2.00 -23.86
N ALA A 297 5.97 2.79 -23.40
CA ALA A 297 6.11 4.23 -23.68
C ALA A 297 7.40 4.46 -24.46
N ASN A 298 7.38 5.32 -25.48
CA ASN A 298 8.51 5.60 -26.35
C ASN A 298 9.13 6.96 -26.04
N VAL A 299 10.41 6.97 -25.66
CA VAL A 299 11.15 8.17 -25.24
C VAL A 299 12.38 8.33 -26.12
N ALA A 300 12.37 9.35 -26.99
CA ALA A 300 13.50 9.71 -27.86
C ALA A 300 14.12 8.54 -28.65
N GLY A 301 13.30 7.61 -29.14
CA GLY A 301 13.74 6.43 -29.89
C GLY A 301 14.12 5.20 -29.05
N LYS A 302 14.19 5.34 -27.72
CA LYS A 302 14.15 4.21 -26.76
C LYS A 302 12.71 3.91 -26.37
N TRP A 303 12.49 2.84 -25.62
CA TRP A 303 11.24 2.58 -24.93
C TRP A 303 11.45 2.25 -23.45
N GLN A 304 10.40 2.44 -22.66
CA GLN A 304 10.29 2.08 -21.24
C GLN A 304 8.96 1.33 -21.05
N LEU A 305 8.92 0.40 -20.10
CA LEU A 305 7.68 -0.23 -19.64
C LEU A 305 7.06 0.63 -18.54
N VAL A 306 5.80 0.99 -18.70
CA VAL A 306 4.97 1.65 -17.68
C VAL A 306 3.89 0.66 -17.26
N GLY A 307 3.76 0.39 -15.96
CA GLY A 307 2.81 -0.59 -15.44
C GLY A 307 2.06 -0.12 -14.20
N CYS A 308 0.85 -0.63 -14.00
CA CYS A 308 0.07 -0.49 -12.77
C CYS A 308 -0.90 -1.67 -12.65
N GLY A 309 -1.27 -2.10 -11.44
CA GLY A 309 -2.05 -3.33 -11.25
C GLY A 309 -3.06 -3.31 -10.11
N VAL A 310 -3.96 -4.29 -10.15
CA VAL A 310 -4.98 -4.61 -9.15
C VAL A 310 -4.67 -5.92 -8.44
N TYR A 311 -4.96 -5.99 -7.15
CA TYR A 311 -4.91 -7.24 -6.40
C TYR A 311 -6.26 -7.93 -6.47
N LEU A 312 -6.25 -9.19 -6.92
CA LEU A 312 -7.46 -9.97 -7.13
C LEU A 312 -8.00 -10.58 -5.83
N ALA A 313 -7.14 -10.73 -4.81
CA ALA A 313 -7.51 -11.15 -3.47
C ALA A 313 -6.75 -10.34 -2.40
N ASP A 314 -7.33 -10.25 -1.20
CA ASP A 314 -6.61 -9.86 0.02
C ASP A 314 -5.75 -11.03 0.54
N ALA A 315 -4.76 -10.72 1.38
CA ALA A 315 -3.83 -11.72 1.87
C ALA A 315 -4.50 -12.63 2.91
N PRO A 316 -4.52 -13.97 2.71
CA PRO A 316 -4.71 -14.87 3.83
C PRO A 316 -3.50 -14.67 4.75
N ARG A 317 -3.72 -14.08 5.92
CA ARG A 317 -2.67 -13.94 6.94
C ARG A 317 -2.14 -15.34 7.24
N ALA A 318 -0.85 -15.54 7.00
CA ALA A 318 -0.26 -16.88 7.05
C ALA A 318 -0.40 -17.45 8.47
N ALA A 319 -1.23 -18.50 8.61
CA ALA A 319 -1.37 -19.22 9.86
C ALA A 319 0.03 -19.66 10.32
N PRO A 320 0.39 -19.45 11.61
CA PRO A 320 1.76 -19.64 12.06
C PRO A 320 2.19 -21.10 11.87
N GLY A 321 3.23 -21.31 11.05
CA GLY A 321 3.84 -22.62 10.87
C GLY A 321 4.26 -23.20 12.22
N ALA A 322 3.71 -24.36 12.57
CA ALA A 322 3.89 -24.97 13.87
C ALA A 322 5.39 -25.23 14.15
N GLY A 323 5.94 -24.51 15.14
CA GLY A 323 7.36 -24.57 15.50
C GLY A 323 8.15 -23.26 15.35
N LYS A 324 7.59 -22.19 14.76
CA LYS A 324 8.26 -20.88 14.73
C LYS A 324 8.49 -20.31 16.15
N MET A 325 9.63 -19.64 16.32
CA MET A 325 10.11 -19.00 17.55
C MET A 325 9.14 -17.90 18.04
N THR A 326 8.76 -17.91 19.31
CA THR A 326 7.88 -16.89 19.91
C THR A 326 8.65 -15.73 20.54
N ALA A 327 7.98 -14.60 20.77
CA ALA A 327 8.59 -13.42 21.40
C ALA A 327 9.21 -13.74 22.80
N PRO A 328 8.52 -14.43 23.73
CA PRO A 328 9.13 -14.85 25.01
C PRO A 328 10.34 -15.79 24.84
N GLN A 329 10.30 -16.71 23.86
CA GLN A 329 11.41 -17.62 23.59
C GLN A 329 12.64 -16.87 23.05
N LEU A 330 12.44 -15.91 22.14
CA LEU A 330 13.53 -15.08 21.61
C LEU A 330 14.15 -14.20 22.69
N MET A 331 13.34 -13.60 23.56
CA MET A 331 13.84 -12.83 24.71
C MET A 331 14.69 -13.70 25.66
N ALA A 332 14.28 -14.95 25.90
CA ALA A 332 15.09 -15.90 26.68
C ALA A 332 16.41 -16.24 25.96
N LEU A 333 16.36 -16.52 24.65
CA LEU A 333 17.53 -16.84 23.83
C LEU A 333 18.56 -15.70 23.81
N VAL A 334 18.12 -14.46 23.63
CA VAL A 334 18.99 -13.26 23.65
C VAL A 334 19.58 -13.02 25.03
N ARG A 335 18.81 -13.21 26.11
CA ARG A 335 19.33 -13.10 27.49
C ARG A 335 20.35 -14.21 27.81
N GLU A 336 20.19 -15.41 27.26
CA GLU A 336 21.20 -16.48 27.40
C GLU A 336 22.47 -16.19 26.57
N GLY A 337 22.31 -15.79 25.29
CA GLY A 337 23.42 -15.41 24.42
C GLY A 337 24.20 -14.21 24.97
N ALA A 338 23.51 -13.26 25.60
CA ALA A 338 24.12 -12.17 26.36
C ALA A 338 25.03 -12.70 27.47
N ALA A 339 24.54 -13.55 28.37
CA ALA A 339 25.37 -14.12 29.45
C ALA A 339 26.59 -14.91 28.92
N VAL A 340 26.46 -15.59 27.78
CA VAL A 340 27.59 -16.27 27.11
C VAL A 340 28.60 -15.26 26.54
N PHE A 341 28.14 -14.16 25.93
CA PHE A 341 29.02 -13.10 25.43
C PHE A 341 29.70 -12.31 26.55
N GLU A 342 29.03 -12.07 27.69
CA GLU A 342 29.63 -11.41 28.85
C GLU A 342 30.75 -12.25 29.50
N GLN A 343 30.69 -13.58 29.36
CA GLN A 343 31.74 -14.50 29.83
C GLN A 343 32.89 -14.72 28.83
N ARG A 344 32.62 -14.68 27.52
CA ARG A 344 33.57 -15.10 26.46
C ARG A 344 33.99 -14.00 25.49
N GLY A 345 33.24 -12.92 25.40
CA GLY A 345 33.34 -11.91 24.34
C GLY A 345 33.27 -12.56 22.95
N GLU A 346 34.12 -12.08 22.05
CA GLU A 346 34.24 -12.53 20.66
C GLU A 346 34.58 -14.04 20.53
N LYS A 347 35.09 -14.68 21.60
CA LYS A 347 35.27 -16.15 21.64
C LYS A 347 33.95 -16.94 21.65
N ALA A 348 32.79 -16.29 21.70
CA ALA A 348 31.48 -16.90 21.48
C ALA A 348 31.05 -16.95 19.99
N TYR A 349 31.69 -16.17 19.11
CA TYR A 349 31.29 -16.04 17.71
C TYR A 349 31.31 -17.35 16.88
N PRO A 350 32.24 -18.32 17.09
CA PRO A 350 32.18 -19.61 16.40
C PRO A 350 30.90 -20.39 16.72
N ASP A 351 30.54 -20.49 18.01
CA ASP A 351 29.31 -21.13 18.49
C ASP A 351 28.08 -20.44 17.89
N PHE A 352 28.04 -19.10 17.97
CA PHE A 352 26.91 -18.30 17.48
C PHE A 352 26.72 -18.37 15.97
N ARG A 353 27.79 -18.62 15.18
CA ARG A 353 27.74 -18.76 13.72
C ARG A 353 27.45 -20.20 13.26
N THR A 354 27.38 -21.17 14.17
CA THR A 354 27.12 -22.58 13.84
C THR A 354 25.66 -22.79 13.44
N LYS A 355 25.39 -22.91 12.14
CA LYS A 355 24.05 -23.24 11.59
C LYS A 355 23.52 -24.56 12.16
N GLY A 356 22.22 -24.58 12.49
CA GLY A 356 21.53 -25.72 13.12
C GLY A 356 21.64 -25.77 14.65
N SER A 357 22.58 -25.00 15.24
CA SER A 357 22.67 -24.84 16.70
C SER A 357 21.42 -24.14 17.26
N LYS A 358 21.34 -23.96 18.59
CA LYS A 358 20.29 -23.13 19.20
C LYS A 358 20.49 -21.62 18.97
N TRP A 359 21.68 -21.19 18.54
CA TRP A 359 22.04 -19.79 18.33
C TRP A 359 21.82 -19.29 16.90
N PHE A 360 21.82 -20.21 15.94
CA PHE A 360 21.50 -19.96 14.54
C PHE A 360 20.71 -21.15 13.98
N ARG A 361 19.40 -20.99 13.86
CA ARG A 361 18.47 -21.97 13.27
C ARG A 361 17.44 -21.24 12.43
N ASP A 362 17.15 -21.79 11.24
CA ASP A 362 16.17 -21.27 10.30
C ASP A 362 16.40 -19.77 10.01
N ASP A 363 15.40 -18.92 10.30
CA ASP A 363 15.45 -17.46 10.15
C ASP A 363 16.04 -16.71 11.36
N THR A 364 16.31 -17.43 12.46
CA THR A 364 16.65 -16.88 13.78
C THR A 364 18.15 -17.01 14.05
N TYR A 365 18.84 -15.87 14.20
CA TYR A 365 20.29 -15.80 14.32
C TYR A 365 20.77 -14.58 15.10
N PHE A 366 21.97 -14.66 15.70
CA PHE A 366 22.57 -13.54 16.43
C PHE A 366 23.25 -12.49 15.56
N ILE A 367 23.14 -11.24 16.00
CA ILE A 367 23.90 -10.07 15.57
C ILE A 367 24.50 -9.37 16.81
N VAL A 368 25.72 -8.85 16.71
CA VAL A 368 26.37 -8.07 17.78
C VAL A 368 26.97 -6.80 17.21
N TYR A 369 26.79 -5.70 17.92
CA TYR A 369 27.30 -4.38 17.58
C TYR A 369 28.08 -3.78 18.75
N THR A 370 28.97 -2.82 18.46
CA THR A 370 29.49 -1.90 19.48
C THR A 370 28.48 -0.80 19.80
N MET A 371 28.64 -0.08 20.90
CA MET A 371 27.74 1.02 21.28
C MET A 371 27.75 2.20 20.30
N GLU A 372 28.74 2.26 19.40
CA GLU A 372 28.86 3.26 18.34
C GLU A 372 28.12 2.87 17.05
N GLY A 373 27.60 1.64 16.95
CA GLY A 373 26.86 1.13 15.78
C GLY A 373 27.63 0.21 14.85
N ILE A 374 28.90 -0.06 15.11
CA ILE A 374 29.75 -0.93 14.29
C ILE A 374 29.37 -2.40 14.47
N ARG A 375 29.04 -3.09 13.37
CA ARG A 375 28.61 -4.50 13.35
C ARG A 375 29.77 -5.46 13.61
N SER A 376 30.04 -5.78 14.87
CA SER A 376 31.11 -6.72 15.26
C SER A 376 30.82 -8.19 14.99
N PHE A 377 29.55 -8.56 14.72
CA PHE A 377 29.16 -9.93 14.35
C PHE A 377 27.78 -9.99 13.66
N ASN A 378 27.64 -10.86 12.68
CA ASN A 378 26.37 -11.28 12.10
C ASN A 378 26.46 -12.75 11.64
N ALA A 379 25.73 -13.64 12.30
CA ALA A 379 25.77 -15.06 12.00
C ALA A 379 25.29 -15.42 10.58
N ALA A 380 24.31 -14.70 10.03
CA ALA A 380 23.72 -15.03 8.73
C ALA A 380 24.40 -14.36 7.53
N ASN A 381 25.00 -13.18 7.71
CA ASN A 381 25.74 -12.47 6.67
C ASN A 381 27.01 -11.82 7.25
N PRO A 382 28.16 -12.52 7.21
CA PRO A 382 29.44 -11.99 7.67
C PRO A 382 30.02 -10.86 6.80
N ASP A 383 29.64 -10.77 5.52
CA ASP A 383 30.20 -9.81 4.55
C ASP A 383 29.84 -8.35 4.88
N ILE A 384 28.87 -8.16 5.79
CA ILE A 384 28.47 -6.86 6.33
C ILE A 384 28.99 -6.58 7.75
N GLU A 385 29.88 -7.42 8.30
CA GLU A 385 30.61 -7.11 9.54
C GLU A 385 31.58 -5.92 9.33
N GLY A 386 31.89 -5.19 10.40
CA GLY A 386 32.69 -3.96 10.37
C GLY A 386 31.97 -2.70 9.85
N GLN A 387 30.80 -2.83 9.20
CA GLN A 387 29.99 -1.69 8.77
C GLN A 387 29.25 -1.02 9.94
N ASP A 388 29.03 0.28 9.85
CA ASP A 388 28.11 1.01 10.74
C ASP A 388 26.64 0.76 10.38
N VAL A 389 25.78 0.71 11.39
CA VAL A 389 24.32 0.63 11.26
C VAL A 389 23.63 1.98 11.52
N SER A 390 24.29 2.97 12.13
CA SER A 390 23.65 4.16 12.70
C SER A 390 22.72 4.92 11.73
N GLY A 391 23.11 5.01 10.46
CA GLY A 391 22.36 5.67 9.39
C GLY A 391 21.42 4.79 8.55
N THR A 392 21.26 3.49 8.85
CA THR A 392 20.45 2.60 8.01
C THR A 392 18.95 2.74 8.25
N THR A 393 18.19 2.99 7.17
CA THR A 393 16.73 2.98 7.13
C THR A 393 16.18 1.71 6.48
N ASP A 394 14.90 1.38 6.75
CA ASP A 394 14.17 0.34 6.03
C ASP A 394 13.38 0.89 4.81
N ALA A 395 12.68 -0.01 4.10
CA ALA A 395 11.87 0.32 2.93
C ALA A 395 10.66 1.24 3.20
N LEU A 396 10.31 1.49 4.48
CA LEU A 396 9.30 2.46 4.92
C LEU A 396 9.94 3.74 5.49
N GLY A 397 11.27 3.89 5.36
CA GLY A 397 12.04 5.03 5.88
C GLY A 397 12.37 4.95 7.37
N ARG A 398 12.10 3.83 8.05
CA ARG A 398 12.33 3.67 9.49
C ARG A 398 13.82 3.60 9.81
N PRO A 399 14.38 4.48 10.66
CA PRO A 399 15.80 4.50 10.99
C PRO A 399 16.15 3.41 12.01
N TYR A 400 15.98 2.14 11.63
CA TYR A 400 16.10 1.00 12.52
C TYR A 400 17.48 0.90 13.18
N GLY A 401 18.54 1.34 12.49
CA GLY A 401 19.88 1.40 13.06
C GLY A 401 20.02 2.41 14.19
N ARG A 402 19.37 3.58 14.08
CA ARG A 402 19.25 4.53 15.20
C ARG A 402 18.41 3.96 16.33
N MET A 403 17.30 3.28 16.02
CA MET A 403 16.46 2.60 17.02
C MET A 403 17.22 1.51 17.79
N PHE A 404 18.15 0.78 17.13
CA PHE A 404 19.04 -0.17 17.80
C PHE A 404 19.90 0.52 18.85
N LEU A 405 20.52 1.65 18.48
CA LEU A 405 21.33 2.47 19.40
C LEU A 405 20.51 3.04 20.55
N ASP A 406 19.30 3.54 20.29
CA ASP A 406 18.43 4.12 21.32
C ASP A 406 17.95 3.08 22.34
N VAL A 407 17.62 1.86 21.89
CA VAL A 407 17.29 0.73 22.79
C VAL A 407 18.52 0.27 23.58
N ALA A 408 19.67 0.16 22.93
CA ALA A 408 20.93 -0.23 23.59
C ALA A 408 21.42 0.83 24.59
N ALA A 409 21.16 2.11 24.36
CA ALA A 409 21.49 3.22 25.27
C ALA A 409 20.45 3.43 26.38
N GLY A 410 19.20 2.95 26.18
CA GLY A 410 18.09 3.15 27.11
C GLY A 410 18.33 2.60 28.54
N PRO A 411 17.54 3.04 29.53
CA PRO A 411 17.74 2.68 30.94
C PRO A 411 17.59 1.18 31.21
N SER A 412 16.68 0.49 30.53
CA SER A 412 16.56 -0.97 30.57
C SER A 412 17.80 -1.69 30.02
N GLY A 413 18.47 -1.08 29.04
CA GLY A 413 19.50 -1.73 28.23
C GLY A 413 18.98 -2.89 27.38
N GLU A 414 17.68 -3.11 27.29
CA GLU A 414 17.07 -4.13 26.44
C GLU A 414 15.66 -3.72 25.99
N GLY A 415 15.23 -4.27 24.85
CA GLY A 415 13.94 -3.94 24.24
C GLY A 415 13.82 -4.43 22.80
N TRP A 416 12.65 -4.21 22.21
CA TRP A 416 12.34 -4.59 20.83
C TRP A 416 12.56 -3.44 19.84
N VAL A 417 13.06 -3.77 18.65
CA VAL A 417 13.01 -2.92 17.45
C VAL A 417 12.38 -3.69 16.31
N HIS A 418 11.48 -3.05 15.58
CA HIS A 418 10.72 -3.66 14.50
C HIS A 418 10.82 -2.84 13.22
N TYR A 419 11.15 -3.49 12.11
CA TYR A 419 11.48 -2.85 10.84
C TYR A 419 11.33 -3.83 9.67
N MET A 420 11.22 -3.30 8.45
CA MET A 420 11.09 -4.07 7.22
C MET A 420 12.48 -4.52 6.73
N TYR A 421 12.72 -5.83 6.62
CA TYR A 421 14.02 -6.36 6.20
C TYR A 421 13.87 -7.69 5.46
N PRO A 422 14.66 -8.00 4.42
CA PRO A 422 14.50 -9.26 3.70
C PRO A 422 14.84 -10.49 4.55
N GLU A 423 14.14 -11.59 4.28
CA GLU A 423 14.51 -12.91 4.81
C GLU A 423 15.81 -13.41 4.14
N PRO A 424 16.60 -14.30 4.77
CA PRO A 424 17.90 -14.70 4.23
C PRO A 424 17.80 -15.43 2.88
N GLY A 425 18.04 -14.69 1.78
CA GLY A 425 17.89 -15.17 0.40
C GLY A 425 16.71 -14.56 -0.37
N ASP A 426 15.87 -13.77 0.29
CA ASP A 426 14.82 -12.95 -0.34
C ASP A 426 15.36 -11.55 -0.68
N ILE A 427 14.70 -10.86 -1.60
CA ILE A 427 14.89 -9.43 -1.89
C ILE A 427 13.78 -8.56 -1.32
N PHE A 428 12.60 -9.14 -1.05
CA PHE A 428 11.44 -8.43 -0.52
C PHE A 428 11.57 -8.30 0.99
N PRO A 429 11.44 -7.08 1.55
CA PRO A 429 11.50 -6.92 2.98
C PRO A 429 10.21 -7.39 3.64
N THR A 430 10.33 -8.25 4.66
CA THR A 430 9.21 -8.65 5.53
C THR A 430 9.36 -8.02 6.91
N TRP A 431 8.29 -8.03 7.72
CA TRP A 431 8.32 -7.41 9.05
C TRP A 431 9.21 -8.22 10.01
N LYS A 432 10.37 -7.68 10.36
CA LYS A 432 11.34 -8.28 11.28
C LYS A 432 11.27 -7.64 12.65
N SER A 433 11.16 -8.47 13.68
CA SER A 433 11.23 -8.07 15.09
C SER A 433 12.55 -8.56 15.68
N VAL A 434 13.39 -7.64 16.16
CA VAL A 434 14.66 -7.94 16.83
C VAL A 434 14.56 -7.56 18.29
N PHE A 435 14.90 -8.48 19.19
CA PHE A 435 15.11 -8.16 20.61
C PHE A 435 16.60 -7.92 20.85
N LEU A 436 16.92 -6.79 21.47
CA LEU A 436 18.28 -6.32 21.72
C LEU A 436 18.58 -6.31 23.22
N LYS A 437 19.85 -6.53 23.59
CA LYS A 437 20.36 -6.41 24.95
C LYS A 437 21.80 -5.86 24.96
N ARG A 438 22.01 -4.75 25.67
CA ARG A 438 23.31 -4.19 26.06
C ARG A 438 24.03 -5.17 27.00
N VAL A 439 25.31 -5.38 26.75
CA VAL A 439 26.17 -6.37 27.41
C VAL A 439 27.58 -5.85 27.65
N SER A 440 28.19 -6.28 28.75
CA SER A 440 29.58 -5.94 29.08
C SER A 440 30.51 -7.10 28.72
N SER A 441 31.40 -6.91 27.75
CA SER A 441 32.43 -7.92 27.42
C SER A 441 33.36 -8.20 28.63
N PRO A 442 34.09 -9.33 28.66
CA PRO A 442 35.05 -9.66 29.74
C PRO A 442 36.12 -8.59 30.02
N PHE A 443 36.35 -7.66 29.09
CA PHE A 443 37.30 -6.57 29.20
C PHE A 443 36.63 -5.21 29.48
N GLY A 444 35.36 -5.20 29.90
CA GLY A 444 34.60 -4.00 30.28
C GLY A 444 34.04 -3.17 29.12
N LYS A 445 34.43 -3.42 27.88
CA LYS A 445 33.87 -2.75 26.70
C LYS A 445 32.38 -3.11 26.55
N GLN A 446 31.54 -2.10 26.38
CA GLN A 446 30.11 -2.24 26.13
C GLN A 446 29.82 -2.60 24.67
N HIS A 447 28.86 -3.51 24.47
CA HIS A 447 28.31 -3.92 23.18
C HIS A 447 26.79 -4.08 23.33
N PHE A 448 26.09 -4.35 22.23
CA PHE A 448 24.75 -4.93 22.30
C PHE A 448 24.61 -6.13 21.37
N ILE A 449 23.97 -7.18 21.88
CA ILE A 449 23.63 -8.42 21.17
C ILE A 449 22.13 -8.48 20.93
N GLY A 450 21.71 -9.10 19.84
CA GLY A 450 20.30 -9.40 19.62
C GLY A 450 20.09 -10.55 18.64
N ALA A 451 18.87 -11.05 18.60
CA ALA A 451 18.38 -11.98 17.59
C ALA A 451 17.02 -11.50 17.09
N GLY A 452 16.66 -11.90 15.89
CA GLY A 452 15.39 -11.51 15.27
C GLY A 452 14.58 -12.68 14.75
N ILE A 453 13.28 -12.43 14.60
CA ILE A 453 12.29 -13.32 13.98
C ILE A 453 11.49 -12.53 12.95
N TYR A 454 11.08 -13.19 11.87
CA TYR A 454 10.31 -12.57 10.78
C TYR A 454 8.84 -12.94 10.86
N ASN A 455 7.99 -11.98 10.49
CA ASN A 455 6.52 -12.07 10.56
C ASN A 455 6.05 -12.48 11.97
N MET A 456 6.61 -11.83 13.00
CA MET A 456 6.31 -12.07 14.41
C MET A 456 4.79 -11.99 14.66
N GLN A 457 4.22 -13.02 15.29
CA GLN A 457 2.83 -12.93 15.75
C GLN A 457 2.76 -12.02 16.97
N MET A 458 1.86 -11.03 16.94
CA MET A 458 1.64 -10.11 18.05
C MET A 458 0.83 -10.81 19.15
N ASP A 459 1.36 -10.85 20.36
CA ASP A 459 0.70 -11.41 21.53
C ASP A 459 0.36 -10.33 22.59
N LYS A 460 -0.23 -10.76 23.71
CA LYS A 460 -0.62 -9.85 24.79
C LYS A 460 0.56 -9.22 25.52
N ALA A 461 1.65 -9.95 25.72
CA ALA A 461 2.84 -9.44 26.37
C ALA A 461 3.53 -8.35 25.52
N PHE A 462 3.48 -8.49 24.18
CA PHE A 462 3.94 -7.45 23.28
C PHE A 462 3.10 -6.16 23.37
N VAL A 463 1.77 -6.26 23.34
CA VAL A 463 0.89 -5.08 23.49
C VAL A 463 1.09 -4.41 24.85
N GLU A 464 1.24 -5.20 25.92
CA GLU A 464 1.56 -4.70 27.25
C GLU A 464 2.89 -3.93 27.26
N ASP A 465 4.00 -4.47 26.72
CA ASP A 465 5.27 -3.75 26.60
C ASP A 465 5.17 -2.43 25.81
N VAL A 466 4.45 -2.41 24.68
CA VAL A 466 4.25 -1.20 23.87
C VAL A 466 3.48 -0.13 24.64
N VAL A 467 2.39 -0.51 25.31
CA VAL A 467 1.59 0.41 26.15
C VAL A 467 2.39 0.88 27.35
N ASP A 468 3.21 0.02 27.96
CA ASP A 468 4.01 0.34 29.14
C ASP A 468 5.11 1.34 28.81
N ARG A 469 5.83 1.15 27.70
CA ARG A 469 6.82 2.12 27.20
C ARG A 469 6.18 3.45 26.79
N ALA A 470 5.02 3.42 26.15
CA ALA A 470 4.29 4.64 25.79
C ALA A 470 3.75 5.37 27.04
N ALA A 471 3.26 4.61 28.03
CA ALA A 471 2.79 5.16 29.31
C ALA A 471 3.92 5.81 30.11
N ALA A 472 5.12 5.22 30.13
CA ALA A 472 6.29 5.82 30.74
C ALA A 472 6.68 7.15 30.03
N LEU A 473 6.69 7.16 28.70
CA LEU A 473 6.99 8.36 27.92
C LEU A 473 5.96 9.48 28.15
N VAL A 474 4.66 9.14 28.23
CA VAL A 474 3.59 10.10 28.55
C VAL A 474 3.67 10.57 30.00
N ALA A 475 4.10 9.74 30.95
CA ALA A 475 4.32 10.16 32.34
C ALA A 475 5.50 11.13 32.48
N GLU A 476 6.58 10.91 31.72
CA GLU A 476 7.78 11.77 31.70
C GLU A 476 7.50 13.13 31.01
N ARG A 477 6.83 13.12 29.86
CA ARG A 477 6.76 14.29 28.94
C ARG A 477 5.37 14.89 28.77
N GLY A 478 4.32 14.24 29.26
CA GLY A 478 2.94 14.61 29.00
C GLY A 478 2.67 14.79 27.51
N LYS A 479 2.13 15.96 27.13
CA LYS A 479 1.86 16.33 25.73
C LYS A 479 3.11 16.35 24.85
N GLY A 480 4.31 16.50 25.43
CA GLY A 480 5.59 16.40 24.71
C GLY A 480 5.88 15.01 24.15
N ALA A 481 5.25 13.95 24.68
CA ALA A 481 5.32 12.60 24.11
C ALA A 481 4.58 12.48 22.77
N PHE A 482 3.56 13.31 22.54
CA PHE A 482 2.54 13.04 21.52
C PHE A 482 3.07 13.14 20.08
N GLY A 483 4.16 13.86 19.83
CA GLY A 483 4.83 13.83 18.52
C GLY A 483 5.46 12.46 18.24
N GLN A 484 6.21 11.93 19.21
CA GLN A 484 6.89 10.63 19.11
C GLN A 484 5.92 9.44 19.06
N LEU A 485 4.73 9.56 19.65
CA LEU A 485 3.67 8.55 19.53
C LEU A 485 2.92 8.59 18.19
N ARG A 486 2.91 9.73 17.48
CA ARG A 486 2.33 9.85 16.14
C ARG A 486 3.26 9.36 15.02
N GLU A 487 4.56 9.30 15.29
CA GLU A 487 5.57 9.02 14.27
C GLU A 487 5.41 7.60 13.70
N LYS A 488 5.03 7.50 12.42
CA LYS A 488 4.78 6.23 11.71
C LYS A 488 6.08 5.46 11.46
N THR A 489 7.22 6.14 11.39
CA THR A 489 8.55 5.50 11.40
C THR A 489 9.05 5.19 12.82
N GLY A 490 8.27 5.47 13.87
CA GLY A 490 8.68 5.36 15.26
C GLY A 490 8.43 3.99 15.92
N PRO A 491 8.91 3.79 17.17
CA PRO A 491 8.82 2.53 17.90
C PRO A 491 7.43 2.22 18.50
N PHE A 492 6.41 3.00 18.15
CA PHE A 492 5.03 2.90 18.66
C PHE A 492 3.99 2.61 17.57
N VAL A 493 4.45 2.35 16.35
CA VAL A 493 3.64 1.89 15.20
C VAL A 493 4.37 0.70 14.56
N PHE A 494 3.67 -0.41 14.33
CA PHE A 494 4.22 -1.62 13.71
C PHE A 494 3.09 -2.51 13.19
N MET A 495 3.16 -2.94 11.92
CA MET A 495 2.05 -3.63 11.24
C MET A 495 0.71 -2.88 11.46
N ASP A 496 -0.33 -3.57 11.94
CA ASP A 496 -1.61 -3.00 12.34
C ASP A 496 -1.68 -2.58 13.82
N THR A 497 -0.62 -2.79 14.62
CA THR A 497 -0.53 -2.36 16.02
C THR A 497 0.05 -0.95 16.15
N TYR A 498 -0.64 -0.11 16.91
CA TYR A 498 -0.26 1.30 17.13
C TYR A 498 -0.70 1.78 18.51
N VAL A 499 -0.03 2.80 19.05
CA VAL A 499 -0.45 3.47 20.29
C VAL A 499 -1.49 4.55 20.01
N PHE A 500 -2.54 4.59 20.82
CA PHE A 500 -3.50 5.69 20.91
C PHE A 500 -3.51 6.29 22.33
N VAL A 501 -3.96 7.53 22.48
CA VAL A 501 -4.05 8.23 23.78
C VAL A 501 -5.32 9.06 23.86
N ASP A 502 -6.08 8.88 24.96
CA ASP A 502 -7.31 9.60 25.26
C ASP A 502 -7.23 10.41 26.56
N THR A 503 -8.10 11.41 26.69
CA THR A 503 -8.43 12.06 27.95
C THR A 503 -9.57 11.35 28.70
N PRO A 504 -9.76 11.55 30.03
CA PRO A 504 -10.81 10.85 30.79
C PRO A 504 -12.26 11.23 30.44
N ASP A 505 -12.47 12.38 29.79
CA ASP A 505 -13.75 12.74 29.17
C ASP A 505 -14.00 11.96 27.86
N GLY A 506 -12.96 11.43 27.22
CA GLY A 506 -13.02 10.64 25.98
C GLY A 506 -12.68 11.44 24.72
N THR A 507 -11.86 12.48 24.82
CA THR A 507 -11.27 13.17 23.66
C THR A 507 -9.97 12.47 23.27
N GLU A 508 -9.88 12.01 22.02
CA GLU A 508 -8.67 11.35 21.51
C GLU A 508 -7.61 12.41 21.18
N VAL A 509 -6.37 12.21 21.65
CA VAL A 509 -5.27 13.21 21.53
C VAL A 509 -4.02 12.67 20.84
N VAL A 510 -3.99 11.37 20.54
CA VAL A 510 -3.01 10.70 19.67
C VAL A 510 -3.70 9.51 18.98
N ASN A 511 -3.69 9.47 17.64
CA ASN A 511 -4.09 8.31 16.84
C ASN A 511 -3.35 8.29 15.48
N PRO A 512 -2.14 7.69 15.38
CA PRO A 512 -1.38 7.63 14.13
C PRO A 512 -2.06 6.82 13.02
N ALA A 513 -2.98 5.91 13.37
CA ALA A 513 -3.72 5.12 12.40
C ALA A 513 -4.88 5.91 11.80
N HIS A 514 -5.63 6.63 12.64
CA HIS A 514 -6.86 7.35 12.28
C HIS A 514 -6.82 8.82 12.76
N PRO A 515 -5.88 9.65 12.27
CA PRO A 515 -5.63 11.00 12.79
C PRO A 515 -6.83 11.97 12.62
N SER A 516 -7.81 11.62 11.79
CA SER A 516 -9.09 12.34 11.68
C SER A 516 -9.94 12.34 12.95
N LEU A 517 -9.65 11.47 13.92
CA LEU A 517 -10.35 11.41 15.21
C LEU A 517 -9.70 12.27 16.29
N GLU A 518 -8.47 12.74 16.10
CA GLU A 518 -7.78 13.56 17.10
C GLU A 518 -8.50 14.90 17.33
N GLY A 519 -8.68 15.28 18.60
CA GLY A 519 -9.47 16.44 19.01
C GLY A 519 -10.98 16.20 19.03
N THR A 520 -11.47 15.04 18.58
CA THR A 520 -12.89 14.66 18.69
C THR A 520 -13.16 13.90 19.98
N ASN A 521 -14.36 14.07 20.56
CA ASN A 521 -14.78 13.29 21.71
C ASN A 521 -15.43 11.97 21.24
N ILE A 522 -14.66 10.89 21.26
CA ILE A 522 -15.06 9.55 20.84
C ILE A 522 -15.73 8.74 21.95
N ARG A 523 -15.93 9.30 23.15
CA ARG A 523 -16.51 8.64 24.34
C ARG A 523 -17.71 7.76 24.00
N ASP A 524 -18.67 8.34 23.28
CA ASP A 524 -19.97 7.74 22.98
C ASP A 524 -20.09 7.21 21.54
N LEU A 525 -18.97 7.21 20.81
CA LEU A 525 -18.82 6.57 19.51
C LEU A 525 -18.99 5.06 19.65
N ARG A 526 -19.76 4.46 18.74
CA ARG A 526 -20.11 3.03 18.80
C ARG A 526 -19.47 2.25 17.66
N ASP A 527 -19.02 1.04 17.95
CA ASP A 527 -18.61 0.09 16.91
C ASP A 527 -19.81 -0.51 16.17
N VAL A 528 -19.54 -1.35 15.16
CA VAL A 528 -20.56 -2.05 14.36
C VAL A 528 -21.38 -3.11 15.11
N LYS A 529 -21.11 -3.34 16.41
CA LYS A 529 -21.96 -4.13 17.32
C LYS A 529 -22.69 -3.24 18.34
N GLY A 530 -22.62 -1.91 18.19
CA GLY A 530 -23.25 -0.91 19.04
C GLY A 530 -22.47 -0.59 20.33
N LYS A 531 -21.26 -1.12 20.50
CA LYS A 531 -20.47 -1.00 21.73
C LYS A 531 -19.79 0.37 21.82
N ALA A 532 -19.97 1.09 22.93
CA ALA A 532 -19.34 2.39 23.18
C ALA A 532 -17.90 2.21 23.68
N LEU A 533 -16.98 1.89 22.77
CA LEU A 533 -15.64 1.38 23.10
C LEU A 533 -14.84 2.29 24.05
N ALA A 534 -14.77 3.60 23.77
CA ALA A 534 -13.98 4.54 24.55
C ALA A 534 -14.54 4.72 25.97
N ARG A 535 -15.85 4.91 26.11
CA ARG A 535 -16.54 4.93 27.42
C ARG A 535 -16.19 3.71 28.27
N GLU A 536 -16.16 2.51 27.69
CA GLU A 536 -15.82 1.28 28.42
C GLU A 536 -14.34 1.21 28.81
N TYR A 537 -13.41 1.38 27.86
CA TYR A 537 -11.98 1.18 28.16
C TYR A 537 -11.41 2.30 29.04
N ILE A 538 -11.90 3.54 28.90
CA ILE A 538 -11.56 4.64 29.81
C ILE A 538 -12.09 4.34 31.21
N ALA A 539 -13.34 3.89 31.37
CA ALA A 539 -13.88 3.53 32.68
C ALA A 539 -13.08 2.38 33.33
N ALA A 540 -12.68 1.37 32.54
CA ALA A 540 -11.88 0.24 33.02
C ALA A 540 -10.47 0.66 33.47
N ALA A 541 -9.74 1.42 32.66
CA ALA A 541 -8.42 1.95 33.02
C ALA A 541 -8.48 2.95 34.20
N MET A 542 -9.51 3.80 34.24
CA MET A 542 -9.70 4.75 35.33
C MET A 542 -9.99 4.06 36.66
N LYS A 543 -10.79 2.97 36.66
CA LYS A 543 -11.07 2.14 37.84
C LYS A 543 -9.86 1.30 38.28
N SER A 544 -9.30 0.51 37.38
CA SER A 544 -8.36 -0.58 37.70
C SER A 544 -6.88 -0.23 37.51
N GLY A 545 -6.56 0.96 36.99
CA GLY A 545 -5.20 1.34 36.61
C GLY A 545 -4.84 0.88 35.20
N SER A 546 -5.16 -0.36 34.85
CA SER A 546 -5.16 -0.87 33.48
C SER A 546 -6.23 -1.93 33.26
N ALA A 547 -6.51 -2.25 31.99
CA ALA A 547 -7.48 -3.28 31.61
C ALA A 547 -7.22 -3.81 30.19
N TRP A 548 -7.64 -5.06 29.95
CA TRP A 548 -7.90 -5.58 28.61
C TRP A 548 -9.37 -5.38 28.22
N VAL A 549 -9.63 -5.02 26.97
CA VAL A 549 -10.96 -4.85 26.39
C VAL A 549 -11.02 -5.47 24.99
N GLU A 550 -12.23 -5.83 24.52
CA GLU A 550 -12.50 -6.27 23.15
C GLU A 550 -13.62 -5.40 22.53
N TYR A 551 -13.40 -4.96 21.29
CA TYR A 551 -14.32 -4.14 20.48
C TYR A 551 -14.03 -4.34 18.99
N TYR A 552 -14.94 -3.95 18.10
CA TYR A 552 -14.69 -3.97 16.64
C TYR A 552 -14.07 -2.63 16.20
N TRP A 553 -13.01 -2.68 15.40
CA TRP A 553 -12.33 -1.46 14.94
C TRP A 553 -11.65 -1.63 13.58
N TYR A 554 -11.44 -0.51 12.90
CA TYR A 554 -10.78 -0.43 11.60
C TYR A 554 -9.27 -0.64 11.75
N ARG A 555 -8.68 -1.57 10.99
CA ARG A 555 -7.22 -1.71 10.88
C ARG A 555 -6.64 -0.47 10.17
N PRO A 556 -5.38 -0.06 10.43
CA PRO A 556 -4.78 1.07 9.71
C PRO A 556 -4.84 0.84 8.19
N GLY A 557 -5.35 1.81 7.42
CA GLY A 557 -5.53 1.67 5.97
C GLY A 557 -6.76 0.87 5.50
N HIS A 558 -7.43 0.11 6.37
CA HIS A 558 -8.66 -0.62 6.07
C HIS A 558 -9.90 0.13 6.58
N ASN A 559 -11.05 -0.14 5.95
CA ASN A 559 -12.33 0.46 6.30
C ASN A 559 -13.41 -0.56 6.70
N THR A 560 -13.08 -1.85 6.76
CA THR A 560 -13.92 -2.89 7.38
C THR A 560 -13.45 -3.12 8.81
N PRO A 561 -14.32 -3.04 9.83
CA PRO A 561 -13.93 -3.33 11.21
C PRO A 561 -13.57 -4.80 11.39
N SER A 562 -12.40 -5.07 11.98
CA SER A 562 -12.06 -6.38 12.54
C SER A 562 -12.21 -6.36 14.06
N ARG A 563 -12.42 -7.55 14.65
CA ARG A 563 -12.40 -7.75 16.10
C ARG A 563 -11.02 -7.41 16.67
N LYS A 564 -10.93 -6.50 17.64
CA LYS A 564 -9.69 -5.99 18.25
C LYS A 564 -9.69 -6.22 19.75
N GLN A 565 -8.63 -6.83 20.27
CA GLN A 565 -8.32 -6.81 21.71
C GLN A 565 -7.28 -5.72 21.98
N ALA A 566 -7.58 -4.83 22.92
CA ALA A 566 -6.71 -3.73 23.30
C ALA A 566 -6.39 -3.77 24.80
N TYR A 567 -5.15 -3.45 25.15
CA TYR A 567 -4.74 -3.14 26.51
C TYR A 567 -4.70 -1.62 26.68
N VAL A 568 -5.20 -1.14 27.81
CA VAL A 568 -5.27 0.29 28.15
C VAL A 568 -4.75 0.53 29.56
N ARG A 569 -4.02 1.63 29.76
CA ARG A 569 -3.41 2.03 31.03
C ARG A 569 -3.67 3.51 31.33
N LYS A 570 -4.10 3.79 32.55
CA LYS A 570 -4.21 5.15 33.10
C LYS A 570 -2.82 5.68 33.43
N VAL A 571 -2.52 6.88 32.96
CA VAL A 571 -1.24 7.58 33.13
C VAL A 571 -1.50 8.96 33.73
N ARG A 572 -0.56 9.47 34.53
CA ARG A 572 -0.57 10.85 35.04
C ARG A 572 0.72 11.55 34.63
N SER A 573 0.61 12.82 34.24
CA SER A 573 1.74 13.70 33.95
C SER A 573 1.46 15.07 34.57
N GLY A 574 2.09 15.36 35.70
CA GLY A 574 1.75 16.53 36.52
C GLY A 574 0.29 16.48 36.97
N LYS A 575 -0.51 17.47 36.56
CA LYS A 575 -1.95 17.54 36.84
C LYS A 575 -2.82 16.76 35.84
N ASP A 576 -2.31 16.49 34.64
CA ASP A 576 -3.09 15.89 33.57
C ASP A 576 -3.14 14.35 33.75
N THR A 577 -4.27 13.74 33.38
CA THR A 577 -4.46 12.28 33.37
C THR A 577 -4.82 11.86 31.95
N TYR A 578 -4.28 10.73 31.50
CA TYR A 578 -4.50 10.16 30.17
C TYR A 578 -4.82 8.66 30.27
N VAL A 579 -5.45 8.11 29.25
CA VAL A 579 -5.51 6.67 29.01
C VAL A 579 -4.68 6.37 27.76
N VAL A 580 -3.58 5.65 27.93
CA VAL A 580 -2.70 5.20 26.83
C VAL A 580 -3.09 3.77 26.49
N GLY A 581 -3.21 3.44 25.21
CA GLY A 581 -3.62 2.11 24.78
C GLY A 581 -2.98 1.64 23.48
N SER A 582 -3.02 0.34 23.26
CA SER A 582 -2.64 -0.32 22.00
C SER A 582 -3.36 -1.66 21.91
N GLY A 583 -3.25 -2.38 20.80
CA GLY A 583 -3.96 -3.65 20.64
C GLY A 583 -3.57 -4.46 19.41
N ILE A 584 -4.13 -5.67 19.39
CA ILE A 584 -4.03 -6.65 18.31
C ILE A 584 -5.42 -6.89 17.73
N TYR A 585 -5.47 -7.07 16.41
CA TYR A 585 -6.66 -7.55 15.74
C TYR A 585 -6.63 -9.07 15.68
N LEU A 586 -7.76 -9.68 16.02
CA LEU A 586 -7.93 -11.11 15.94
C LEU A 586 -8.32 -11.51 14.51
N GLU A 587 -8.06 -12.76 14.19
CA GLU A 587 -8.69 -13.45 13.06
C GLU A 587 -10.14 -13.86 13.46
N GLU A 588 -10.98 -14.10 12.46
CA GLU A 588 -12.39 -14.48 12.61
C GLU A 588 -12.60 -15.99 12.42
#